data_AF-A0A1C5LS68-F1
#
_entry.id   AF-A0A1C5LS68-F1
#
_cell.length_a   1.000
_cell.length_b   1.000
_cell.length_c   1.000
_cell.angle_alpha   90.00
_cell.angle_beta   90.00
_cell.angle_gamma   90.00
#
_symmetry.space_group_name_H-M   'P 1'
#
loop_
_entity.id
_entity.type
_entity.pdbx_description
1 polymer ?
#
loop_
_entity_poly.entity_id
_entity_poly.type
_entity_poly.pdbx_seq_one_letter_code
_entity_poly.pdbx_strand_id
1 'polypeptide(L)'
;MKELEKNLEATGGVPAEAELAAINRFAKSPLRAEEVYTFSLRLCDNEVDRDWERFDTAALNTLGDLFVGKSGIFDHQWTAEGQTARIYRTEMVREGAQVTAAGDGYCWLKAWAYLLRTEKNADLIAEIEGGIKREVSVGCSVARRVCSICGAEGGTCQHTPGQRYGEQLCYLELRDPTDAYEWSFVAVPAQRKAGVLKRYGHENQGMAQLRAQAELGRKYLRELRREVTRLAMLADDSMDGGALAKAAEHLEEPELLELKRVYGAQAARRFPPVPQLRSRGAAKTEDETEFLI
;
A
#
# COMPACT_ATOMS: atom_id res chain seq x y z
N MET A 1 -15.46 -30.54 30.02
CA MET A 1 -16.47 -29.53 29.60
C MET A 1 -16.04 -28.10 29.90
N LYS A 2 -15.48 -27.77 31.07
CA LYS A 2 -14.99 -26.39 31.37
C LYS A 2 -13.54 -26.07 30.96
N GLU A 3 -12.79 -27.02 30.39
CA GLU A 3 -11.39 -26.80 29.94
C GLU A 3 -11.24 -26.70 28.41
N LEU A 4 -12.30 -26.92 27.64
CA LEU A 4 -12.30 -26.77 26.18
C LEU A 4 -12.75 -25.39 25.70
N GLU A 5 -13.32 -24.57 26.59
CA GLU A 5 -13.84 -23.23 26.27
C GLU A 5 -12.78 -22.12 26.33
N LYS A 6 -11.51 -22.45 26.66
CA LYS A 6 -10.46 -21.46 26.92
C LYS A 6 -9.42 -21.27 25.81
N ASN A 7 -9.54 -21.95 24.68
CA ASN A 7 -8.55 -21.90 23.58
C ASN A 7 -9.07 -21.28 22.27
N LEU A 8 -10.19 -20.55 22.28
CA LEU A 8 -10.73 -19.84 21.11
C LEU A 8 -10.63 -18.31 21.19
N GLU A 9 -9.91 -17.75 22.17
CA GLU A 9 -9.71 -16.30 22.35
C GLU A 9 -8.42 -15.78 21.69
N ALA A 10 -8.20 -16.18 20.43
CA ALA A 10 -7.35 -15.46 19.51
C ALA A 10 -7.89 -15.69 18.09
N THR A 11 -9.01 -15.04 17.74
CA THR A 11 -9.65 -15.18 16.43
C THR A 11 -8.88 -14.42 15.35
N GLY A 12 -7.61 -14.78 15.16
CA GLY A 12 -6.83 -14.44 13.98
C GLY A 12 -7.54 -14.95 12.73
N GLY A 13 -7.62 -14.09 11.71
CA GLY A 13 -8.11 -14.47 10.39
C GLY A 13 -9.64 -14.56 10.26
N VAL A 14 -10.43 -13.93 11.13
CA VAL A 14 -11.87 -13.73 10.84
C VAL A 14 -12.01 -12.59 9.80
N PRO A 15 -12.74 -12.79 8.69
CA PRO A 15 -12.93 -11.76 7.67
C PRO A 15 -13.80 -10.60 8.17
N ALA A 16 -13.48 -9.38 7.76
CA ALA A 16 -14.40 -8.26 7.85
C ALA A 16 -15.61 -8.45 6.91
N GLU A 17 -16.69 -7.70 7.12
CA GLU A 17 -17.93 -7.84 6.33
C GLU A 17 -17.70 -7.75 4.81
N ALA A 18 -16.89 -6.78 4.36
CA ALA A 18 -16.54 -6.63 2.95
C ALA A 18 -15.70 -7.79 2.40
N GLU A 19 -14.81 -8.36 3.22
CA GLU A 19 -14.01 -9.54 2.85
C GLU A 19 -14.91 -10.78 2.76
N LEU A 20 -15.82 -10.97 3.73
CA LEU A 20 -16.78 -12.06 3.73
C LEU A 20 -17.72 -11.99 2.52
N ALA A 21 -18.18 -10.79 2.14
CA ALA A 21 -18.97 -10.60 0.93
C ALA A 21 -18.18 -10.99 -0.33
N ALA A 22 -16.90 -10.62 -0.44
CA ALA A 22 -16.04 -11.00 -1.55
C ALA A 22 -15.81 -12.53 -1.63
N ILE A 23 -15.65 -13.18 -0.48
CA ILE A 23 -15.51 -14.63 -0.33
C ILE A 23 -16.80 -15.35 -0.74
N ASN A 24 -17.95 -14.85 -0.30
CA ASN A 24 -19.25 -15.45 -0.61
C ASN A 24 -19.63 -15.42 -2.10
N ARG A 25 -18.93 -14.63 -2.94
CA ARG A 25 -19.06 -14.72 -4.41
C ARG A 25 -18.56 -16.06 -4.98
N PHE A 26 -17.69 -16.76 -4.25
CA PHE A 26 -17.16 -18.07 -4.64
C PHE A 26 -17.85 -19.23 -3.93
N ALA A 27 -18.62 -18.95 -2.87
CA ALA A 27 -19.32 -19.97 -2.10
C ALA A 27 -20.66 -20.34 -2.76
N LYS A 28 -21.04 -21.62 -2.69
CA LYS A 28 -22.36 -22.08 -3.17
C LYS A 28 -23.49 -21.69 -2.21
N SER A 29 -23.19 -21.60 -0.93
CA SER A 29 -24.11 -21.17 0.13
C SER A 29 -23.43 -20.08 0.95
N PRO A 30 -24.18 -19.10 1.49
CA PRO A 30 -23.61 -18.06 2.33
C PRO A 30 -22.86 -18.63 3.54
N LEU A 31 -21.59 -18.27 3.67
CA LEU A 31 -20.73 -18.55 4.81
C LEU A 31 -20.84 -17.43 5.84
N ARG A 32 -20.77 -17.80 7.12
CA ARG A 32 -20.62 -16.88 8.25
C ARG A 32 -19.15 -16.59 8.51
N ALA A 33 -18.86 -15.47 9.17
CA ALA A 33 -17.49 -15.04 9.42
C ALA A 33 -16.69 -16.08 10.24
N GLU A 34 -17.37 -16.76 11.17
CA GLU A 34 -16.78 -17.75 12.07
C GLU A 34 -16.51 -19.09 11.38
N GLU A 35 -17.00 -19.30 10.15
CA GLU A 35 -16.77 -20.51 9.35
C GLU A 35 -15.55 -20.36 8.44
N VAL A 36 -14.94 -19.17 8.42
CA VAL A 36 -13.90 -18.80 7.46
C VAL A 36 -12.64 -18.34 8.17
N TYR A 37 -11.50 -18.82 7.69
CA TYR A 37 -10.18 -18.33 8.05
C TYR A 37 -9.56 -17.63 6.84
N THR A 38 -9.14 -16.38 7.02
CA THR A 38 -8.47 -15.56 6.00
C THR A 38 -7.04 -15.21 6.38
N PHE A 39 -6.17 -15.20 5.38
CA PHE A 39 -4.76 -14.82 5.51
C PHE A 39 -4.30 -14.12 4.22
N SER A 40 -3.16 -13.43 4.29
CA SER A 40 -2.59 -12.73 3.14
C SER A 40 -1.30 -13.40 2.69
N LEU A 41 -1.03 -13.30 1.39
CA LEU A 41 0.10 -13.90 0.70
C LEU A 41 0.84 -12.82 -0.09
N ARG A 42 2.16 -12.98 -0.22
CA ARG A 42 2.93 -12.46 -1.36
C ARG A 42 3.10 -13.62 -2.34
N LEU A 43 2.46 -13.51 -3.50
CA LEU A 43 2.44 -14.58 -4.51
C LEU A 43 3.73 -14.61 -5.34
N CYS A 44 4.03 -13.49 -5.97
CA CYS A 44 5.21 -13.30 -6.81
C CYS A 44 5.59 -11.81 -6.80
N ASP A 45 6.80 -11.51 -7.24
CA ASP A 45 7.32 -10.16 -7.39
C ASP A 45 8.06 -10.01 -8.73
N ASN A 46 8.56 -8.81 -9.00
CA ASN A 46 9.30 -8.53 -10.22
C ASN A 46 10.80 -8.75 -10.07
N GLU A 47 11.31 -9.44 -9.04
CA GLU A 47 12.74 -9.78 -9.02
C GLU A 47 13.07 -10.96 -9.92
N VAL A 48 14.35 -11.04 -10.30
CA VAL A 48 14.90 -12.26 -10.90
C VAL A 48 14.94 -13.35 -9.84
N ASP A 49 14.24 -14.44 -10.10
CA ASP A 49 14.01 -15.49 -9.12
C ASP A 49 15.15 -16.51 -9.04
N ARG A 50 14.88 -17.72 -8.57
CA ARG A 50 15.87 -18.80 -8.47
C ARG A 50 16.07 -19.56 -9.78
N ASP A 51 15.09 -19.51 -10.67
CA ASP A 51 15.09 -20.17 -11.98
C ASP A 51 15.61 -19.25 -13.09
N TRP A 52 16.06 -18.05 -12.70
CA TRP A 52 16.51 -16.98 -13.59
C TRP A 52 15.39 -16.47 -14.49
N GLU A 53 14.18 -16.45 -13.93
CA GLU A 53 12.99 -15.92 -14.57
C GLU A 53 12.49 -14.70 -13.80
N ARG A 54 11.63 -13.91 -14.43
CA ARG A 54 11.10 -12.66 -13.87
C ARG A 54 9.80 -12.25 -14.54
N PHE A 55 8.87 -11.68 -13.79
CA PHE A 55 7.72 -10.95 -14.32
C PHE A 55 8.02 -9.45 -14.37
N ASP A 56 7.60 -8.77 -15.44
CA ASP A 56 7.59 -7.32 -15.46
C ASP A 56 6.33 -6.76 -14.76
N THR A 57 6.24 -5.44 -14.65
CA THR A 57 5.09 -4.79 -14.01
C THR A 57 3.78 -5.09 -14.75
N ALA A 58 3.79 -5.17 -16.09
CA ALA A 58 2.59 -5.45 -16.86
C ALA A 58 2.08 -6.88 -16.61
N ALA A 59 2.99 -7.86 -16.63
CA ALA A 59 2.71 -9.25 -16.34
C ALA A 59 2.17 -9.43 -14.91
N LEU A 60 2.78 -8.80 -13.91
CA LEU A 60 2.26 -8.88 -12.54
C LEU A 60 0.84 -8.30 -12.42
N ASN A 61 0.50 -7.27 -13.19
CA ASN A 61 -0.84 -6.70 -13.18
C ASN A 61 -1.86 -7.69 -13.75
N THR A 62 -1.56 -8.27 -14.92
CA THR A 62 -2.40 -9.29 -15.56
C THR A 62 -2.55 -10.53 -14.67
N LEU A 63 -1.45 -11.01 -14.06
CA LEU A 63 -1.50 -12.12 -13.11
C LEU A 63 -2.41 -11.80 -11.92
N GLY A 64 -2.42 -10.56 -11.45
CA GLY A 64 -3.33 -10.11 -10.39
C GLY A 64 -4.79 -10.42 -10.69
N ASP A 65 -5.23 -10.15 -11.91
CA ASP A 65 -6.60 -10.47 -12.34
C ASP A 65 -6.82 -11.98 -12.47
N LEU A 66 -5.85 -12.69 -13.07
CA LEU A 66 -5.93 -14.13 -13.30
C LEU A 66 -5.96 -14.97 -12.01
N PHE A 67 -5.29 -14.53 -10.95
CA PHE A 67 -5.23 -15.28 -9.68
C PHE A 67 -6.51 -15.20 -8.84
N VAL A 68 -7.41 -14.25 -9.11
CA VAL A 68 -8.68 -14.15 -8.36
C VAL A 68 -9.51 -15.41 -8.57
N GLY A 69 -9.88 -16.06 -7.48
CA GLY A 69 -10.62 -17.32 -7.49
C GLY A 69 -9.76 -18.57 -7.67
N LYS A 70 -8.44 -18.47 -7.85
CA LYS A 70 -7.57 -19.65 -7.99
C LYS A 70 -7.34 -20.37 -6.67
N SER A 71 -7.19 -21.69 -6.77
CA SER A 71 -7.06 -22.59 -5.61
C SER A 71 -5.65 -22.60 -5.05
N GLY A 72 -5.57 -22.77 -3.73
CA GLY A 72 -4.36 -23.06 -2.98
C GLY A 72 -4.17 -24.57 -2.80
N ILE A 73 -3.00 -25.09 -3.19
CA ILE A 73 -2.62 -26.50 -3.08
C ILE A 73 -1.28 -26.70 -2.36
N PHE A 74 -0.71 -27.90 -2.43
CA PHE A 74 0.59 -28.26 -1.85
C PHE A 74 1.51 -28.86 -2.91
N ASP A 75 2.79 -28.49 -2.85
CA ASP A 75 3.89 -29.00 -3.67
C ASP A 75 3.61 -29.09 -5.17
N HIS A 76 2.77 -28.19 -5.70
CA HIS A 76 2.32 -28.21 -7.10
C HIS A 76 1.65 -29.54 -7.53
N GLN A 77 1.14 -30.32 -6.57
CA GLN A 77 0.45 -31.58 -6.85
C GLN A 77 -1.01 -31.29 -7.22
N TRP A 78 -1.35 -31.41 -8.50
CA TRP A 78 -2.68 -31.11 -9.04
C TRP A 78 -3.71 -32.20 -8.72
N THR A 79 -3.96 -32.41 -7.44
CA THR A 79 -5.02 -33.29 -6.93
C THR A 79 -6.20 -32.45 -6.44
N ALA A 80 -7.42 -32.98 -6.60
CA ALA A 80 -8.61 -32.33 -6.04
C ALA A 80 -8.58 -32.31 -4.50
N GLU A 81 -7.94 -33.31 -3.89
CA GLU A 81 -7.79 -33.42 -2.44
C GLU A 81 -6.96 -32.28 -1.83
N GLY A 82 -5.93 -31.82 -2.55
CA GLY A 82 -5.04 -30.75 -2.11
C GLY A 82 -5.66 -29.34 -2.16
N GLN A 83 -6.84 -29.16 -2.78
CA GLN A 83 -7.48 -27.86 -2.91
C GLN A 83 -8.03 -27.38 -1.57
N THR A 84 -7.23 -26.61 -0.84
CA THR A 84 -7.49 -26.31 0.57
C THR A 84 -7.83 -24.85 0.82
N ALA A 85 -7.38 -23.94 -0.04
CA ALA A 85 -7.66 -22.52 0.06
C ALA A 85 -8.08 -21.92 -1.29
N ARG A 86 -8.59 -20.70 -1.30
CA ARG A 86 -8.94 -19.97 -2.52
C ARG A 86 -8.65 -18.48 -2.37
N ILE A 87 -8.08 -17.87 -3.40
CA ILE A 87 -7.85 -16.42 -3.46
C ILE A 87 -9.19 -15.72 -3.73
N TYR A 88 -9.52 -14.69 -2.94
CA TYR A 88 -10.73 -13.89 -3.16
C TYR A 88 -10.45 -12.44 -3.59
N ARG A 89 -9.20 -12.00 -3.43
CA ARG A 89 -8.73 -10.65 -3.76
C ARG A 89 -7.23 -10.66 -4.05
N THR A 90 -6.80 -9.80 -4.95
CA THR A 90 -5.40 -9.51 -5.25
C THR A 90 -5.18 -7.99 -5.28
N GLU A 91 -3.93 -7.56 -5.12
CA GLU A 91 -3.50 -6.16 -5.22
C GLU A 91 -2.03 -6.08 -5.58
N MET A 92 -1.67 -5.28 -6.57
CA MET A 92 -0.27 -4.96 -6.84
C MET A 92 0.22 -3.91 -5.85
N VAL A 93 1.28 -4.26 -5.11
CA VAL A 93 1.94 -3.37 -4.16
C VAL A 93 3.24 -2.85 -4.80
N ARG A 94 3.48 -1.54 -4.71
CA ARG A 94 4.72 -0.90 -5.17
C ARG A 94 5.51 -0.39 -3.96
N GLU A 95 6.82 -0.66 -3.94
CA GLU A 95 7.71 -0.18 -2.87
C GLU A 95 8.69 0.83 -3.47
N GLY A 96 8.31 2.11 -3.45
CA GLY A 96 8.97 3.17 -4.24
C GLY A 96 10.44 3.47 -3.92
N ALA A 97 10.98 2.95 -2.82
CA ALA A 97 12.39 3.12 -2.45
C ALA A 97 13.29 1.95 -2.89
N GLN A 98 12.72 0.81 -3.29
CA GLN A 98 13.48 -0.37 -3.67
C GLN A 98 13.56 -0.49 -5.19
N VAL A 99 14.78 -0.76 -5.68
CA VAL A 99 15.08 -1.03 -7.09
C VAL A 99 15.42 -2.50 -7.23
N THR A 100 14.96 -3.13 -8.32
CA THR A 100 15.23 -4.54 -8.58
C THR A 100 16.63 -4.77 -9.15
N ALA A 101 17.05 -6.03 -9.27
CA ALA A 101 18.30 -6.37 -9.95
C ALA A 101 18.33 -5.96 -11.45
N ALA A 102 17.18 -5.73 -12.09
CA ALA A 102 17.11 -5.24 -13.47
C ALA A 102 17.02 -3.70 -13.58
N GLY A 103 16.98 -2.98 -12.46
CA GLY A 103 17.05 -1.51 -12.43
C GLY A 103 15.71 -0.76 -12.49
N ASP A 104 14.57 -1.45 -12.55
CA ASP A 104 13.24 -0.85 -12.41
C ASP A 104 12.76 -0.85 -10.94
N GLY A 105 11.64 -0.16 -10.67
CA GLY A 105 11.06 -0.09 -9.33
C GLY A 105 10.47 -1.43 -8.88
N TYR A 106 10.66 -1.79 -7.61
CA TYR A 106 10.17 -3.05 -7.06
C TYR A 106 8.65 -3.03 -6.84
N CYS A 107 7.98 -4.09 -7.31
CA CYS A 107 6.57 -4.34 -7.08
C CYS A 107 6.31 -5.84 -6.88
N TRP A 108 5.21 -6.14 -6.19
CA TRP A 108 4.84 -7.51 -5.89
C TRP A 108 3.33 -7.69 -5.82
N LEU A 109 2.89 -8.92 -6.04
CA LEU A 109 1.48 -9.27 -6.04
C LEU A 109 1.05 -9.78 -4.67
N LYS A 110 0.25 -8.98 -3.97
CA LYS A 110 -0.43 -9.38 -2.75
C LYS A 110 -1.71 -10.12 -3.10
N ALA A 111 -1.98 -11.20 -2.37
CA ALA A 111 -3.27 -11.89 -2.43
C ALA A 111 -3.85 -12.07 -1.03
N TRP A 112 -5.17 -12.20 -0.99
CA TRP A 112 -5.89 -12.63 0.19
C TRP A 112 -6.59 -13.94 -0.15
N ALA A 113 -6.32 -14.93 0.68
CA ALA A 113 -6.88 -16.27 0.54
C ALA A 113 -7.74 -16.60 1.75
N TYR A 114 -8.67 -17.53 1.54
CA TYR A 114 -9.48 -18.09 2.60
C TYR A 114 -9.53 -19.61 2.53
N LEU A 115 -9.79 -20.23 3.68
CA LEU A 115 -10.15 -21.64 3.80
C LEU A 115 -11.22 -21.80 4.89
N LEU A 116 -11.91 -22.94 4.87
CA LEU A 116 -12.99 -23.21 5.83
C LEU A 116 -12.44 -23.68 7.17
N ARG A 117 -13.04 -23.18 8.26
CA ARG A 117 -12.77 -23.65 9.63
C ARG A 117 -13.52 -24.95 9.87
N THR A 118 -12.89 -26.05 9.48
CA THR A 118 -13.34 -27.42 9.73
C THR A 118 -12.33 -28.16 10.57
N GLU A 119 -12.72 -29.27 11.20
CA GLU A 119 -11.79 -30.14 11.94
C GLU A 119 -10.57 -30.54 11.10
N LYS A 120 -10.77 -30.91 9.83
CA LYS A 120 -9.69 -31.23 8.87
C LYS A 120 -8.64 -30.13 8.72
N ASN A 121 -9.05 -28.87 8.83
CA ASN A 121 -8.20 -27.71 8.53
C ASN A 121 -7.63 -27.05 9.79
N ALA A 122 -7.99 -27.52 10.99
CA ALA A 122 -7.57 -26.91 12.25
C ALA A 122 -6.03 -26.88 12.37
N ASP A 123 -5.37 -28.00 12.04
CA ASP A 123 -3.91 -28.10 12.07
C ASP A 123 -3.25 -27.17 11.06
N LEU A 124 -3.77 -27.12 9.82
CA LEU A 124 -3.25 -26.21 8.80
C LEU A 124 -3.36 -24.74 9.22
N ILE A 125 -4.48 -24.33 9.83
CA ILE A 125 -4.65 -22.97 10.35
C ILE A 125 -3.59 -22.69 11.43
N ALA A 126 -3.39 -23.63 12.35
CA ALA A 126 -2.40 -23.50 13.41
C ALA A 126 -0.97 -23.44 12.84
N GLU A 127 -0.66 -24.21 11.80
CA GLU A 127 0.63 -24.18 11.12
C GLU A 127 0.88 -22.86 10.36
N ILE A 128 -0.16 -22.28 9.75
CA ILE A 128 -0.08 -20.97 9.08
C ILE A 128 0.17 -19.88 10.14
N GLU A 129 -0.63 -19.84 11.20
CA GLU A 129 -0.48 -18.87 12.30
C GLU A 129 0.85 -19.04 13.04
N GLY A 130 1.30 -20.28 13.21
CA GLY A 130 2.60 -20.62 13.79
C GLY A 130 3.78 -20.33 12.87
N GLY A 131 3.55 -19.98 11.60
CA GLY A 131 4.60 -19.70 10.62
C GLY A 131 5.35 -20.94 10.13
N ILE A 132 4.81 -22.15 10.36
CA ILE A 132 5.31 -23.42 9.83
C ILE A 132 4.95 -23.55 8.35
N LYS A 133 3.70 -23.24 7.97
CA LYS A 133 3.26 -23.17 6.57
C LYS A 133 3.40 -21.74 6.08
N ARG A 134 4.60 -21.42 5.58
CA ARG A 134 4.99 -20.05 5.28
C ARG A 134 5.26 -19.82 3.81
N GLU A 135 6.11 -20.61 3.17
CA GLU A 135 6.56 -20.36 1.81
C GLU A 135 5.49 -20.79 0.79
N VAL A 136 5.31 -19.97 -0.25
CA VAL A 136 4.38 -20.28 -1.34
C VAL A 136 5.01 -20.03 -2.70
N SER A 137 4.52 -20.74 -3.72
CA SER A 137 4.89 -20.55 -5.12
C SER A 137 3.62 -20.43 -5.96
N VAL A 138 3.76 -19.92 -7.18
CA VAL A 138 2.66 -19.84 -8.15
C VAL A 138 2.91 -20.72 -9.36
N GLY A 139 1.85 -21.26 -9.93
CA GLY A 139 1.82 -21.92 -11.22
C GLY A 139 1.04 -21.08 -12.22
N CYS A 140 1.67 -20.71 -13.34
CA CYS A 140 1.04 -19.91 -14.39
C CYS A 140 1.63 -20.26 -15.76
N SER A 141 1.00 -19.76 -16.82
CA SER A 141 1.56 -19.76 -18.18
C SER A 141 1.69 -18.35 -18.72
N VAL A 142 2.66 -18.19 -19.59
CA VAL A 142 2.95 -16.97 -20.31
C VAL A 142 3.09 -17.27 -21.80
N ALA A 143 2.72 -16.34 -22.66
CA ALA A 143 2.83 -16.54 -24.10
C ALA A 143 4.28 -16.49 -24.58
N ARG A 144 5.15 -15.73 -23.88
CA ARG A 144 6.52 -15.46 -24.32
C ARG A 144 7.49 -15.50 -23.15
N ARG A 145 8.71 -15.96 -23.42
CA ARG A 145 9.84 -15.91 -22.49
C ARG A 145 10.99 -15.23 -23.19
N VAL A 146 11.36 -14.03 -22.77
CA VAL A 146 12.26 -13.17 -23.55
C VAL A 146 13.62 -13.07 -22.88
N CYS A 147 14.69 -13.32 -23.62
CA CYS A 147 16.06 -13.18 -23.12
C CYS A 147 16.40 -11.71 -22.82
N SER A 148 16.87 -11.42 -21.61
CA SER A 148 17.26 -10.07 -21.19
C SER A 148 18.45 -9.47 -21.95
N ILE A 149 19.30 -10.31 -22.56
CA ILE A 149 20.51 -9.85 -23.27
C ILE A 149 20.21 -9.41 -24.70
N CYS A 150 19.33 -10.14 -25.40
CA CYS A 150 19.13 -9.94 -26.86
C CYS A 150 17.67 -9.82 -27.30
N GLY A 151 16.70 -10.04 -26.42
CA GLY A 151 15.28 -9.94 -26.73
C GLY A 151 14.70 -11.12 -27.54
N ALA A 152 15.49 -12.15 -27.84
CA ALA A 152 15.01 -13.35 -28.52
C ALA A 152 14.19 -14.26 -27.57
N GLU A 153 13.40 -15.18 -28.14
CA GLU A 153 12.68 -16.19 -27.36
C GLU A 153 13.64 -17.12 -26.60
N GLY A 154 13.28 -17.45 -25.37
CA GLY A 154 14.07 -18.29 -24.47
C GLY A 154 14.31 -19.67 -25.08
N GLY A 155 15.59 -20.05 -25.20
CA GLY A 155 16.02 -21.29 -25.86
C GLY A 155 16.31 -21.15 -27.36
N THR A 156 16.09 -19.98 -27.96
CA THR A 156 16.38 -19.72 -29.39
C THR A 156 17.67 -18.90 -29.62
N CYS A 157 18.34 -18.47 -28.54
CA CYS A 157 19.61 -17.74 -28.61
C CYS A 157 20.71 -18.48 -27.83
N GLN A 158 21.96 -18.00 -27.95
CA GLN A 158 23.13 -18.60 -27.30
C GLN A 158 23.32 -18.17 -25.82
N HIS A 159 22.46 -17.29 -25.30
CA HIS A 159 22.57 -16.80 -23.93
C HIS A 159 21.98 -17.80 -22.94
N THR A 160 22.72 -18.09 -21.87
CA THR A 160 22.32 -19.02 -20.81
C THR A 160 21.84 -18.21 -19.59
N PRO A 161 20.58 -18.38 -19.14
CA PRO A 161 20.10 -17.75 -17.92
C PRO A 161 21.02 -18.02 -16.72
N GLY A 162 21.26 -17.00 -15.90
CA GLY A 162 22.19 -17.03 -14.78
C GLY A 162 23.64 -16.66 -15.12
N GLN A 163 24.03 -16.64 -16.40
CA GLN A 163 25.36 -16.16 -16.82
C GLN A 163 25.39 -14.64 -16.99
N ARG A 164 26.58 -14.05 -16.85
CA ARG A 164 26.81 -12.63 -17.15
C ARG A 164 27.44 -12.45 -18.53
N TYR A 165 26.93 -11.48 -19.27
CA TYR A 165 27.45 -11.05 -20.57
C TYR A 165 27.85 -9.58 -20.45
N GLY A 166 29.14 -9.35 -20.20
CA GLY A 166 29.62 -8.04 -19.73
C GLY A 166 29.02 -7.68 -18.37
N GLU A 167 28.43 -6.50 -18.26
CA GLU A 167 27.79 -6.04 -17.02
C GLU A 167 26.36 -6.57 -16.84
N GLN A 168 25.75 -7.21 -17.85
CA GLN A 168 24.36 -7.65 -17.81
C GLN A 168 24.21 -9.12 -17.37
N LEU A 169 23.25 -9.38 -16.49
CA LEU A 169 22.83 -10.75 -16.12
C LEU A 169 21.81 -11.26 -17.13
N CYS A 170 22.01 -12.47 -17.66
CA CYS A 170 21.01 -13.13 -18.48
C CYS A 170 19.91 -13.74 -17.60
N TYR A 171 18.66 -13.39 -17.88
CA TYR A 171 17.45 -13.97 -17.31
C TYR A 171 16.35 -14.02 -18.38
N LEU A 172 15.28 -14.75 -18.11
CA LEU A 172 14.10 -14.80 -18.98
C LEU A 172 12.98 -13.95 -18.39
N GLU A 173 12.55 -12.95 -19.16
CA GLU A 173 11.38 -12.16 -18.82
C GLU A 173 10.12 -12.89 -19.30
N LEU A 174 9.26 -13.26 -18.37
CA LEU A 174 7.99 -13.93 -18.59
C LEU A 174 6.94 -12.89 -18.95
N ARG A 175 6.53 -12.86 -20.21
CA ARG A 175 5.67 -11.82 -20.78
C ARG A 175 4.33 -12.38 -21.24
N ASP A 176 3.33 -11.51 -21.17
CA ASP A 176 1.96 -11.80 -21.60
C ASP A 176 1.40 -13.04 -20.91
N PRO A 177 1.16 -12.99 -19.57
CA PRO A 177 0.51 -14.08 -18.85
C PRO A 177 -0.81 -14.48 -19.49
N THR A 178 -0.97 -15.77 -19.76
CA THR A 178 -2.13 -16.34 -20.45
C THR A 178 -3.09 -17.06 -19.50
N ASP A 179 -2.57 -17.65 -18.42
CA ASP A 179 -3.38 -18.27 -17.39
C ASP A 179 -2.62 -18.32 -16.05
N ALA A 180 -3.38 -18.41 -14.96
CA ALA A 180 -2.89 -18.72 -13.63
C ALA A 180 -3.55 -20.02 -13.18
N TYR A 181 -2.78 -21.05 -12.86
CA TYR A 181 -3.35 -22.36 -12.53
C TYR A 181 -3.72 -22.43 -11.06
N GLU A 182 -2.76 -22.11 -10.20
CA GLU A 182 -2.84 -22.32 -8.76
C GLU A 182 -1.77 -21.50 -8.03
N TRP A 183 -1.87 -21.51 -6.71
CA TRP A 183 -0.74 -21.20 -5.85
C TRP A 183 -0.56 -22.35 -4.84
N SER A 184 0.67 -22.59 -4.41
CA SER A 184 0.99 -23.77 -3.62
C SER A 184 1.81 -23.40 -2.39
N PHE A 185 1.52 -24.03 -1.26
CA PHE A 185 2.52 -24.14 -0.20
C PHE A 185 3.67 -25.03 -0.67
N VAL A 186 4.91 -24.60 -0.43
CA VAL A 186 6.13 -25.30 -0.85
C VAL A 186 7.21 -25.12 0.21
N ALA A 187 8.24 -25.96 0.22
CA ALA A 187 9.39 -25.76 1.10
C ALA A 187 10.36 -24.68 0.61
N VAL A 188 10.54 -24.58 -0.72
CA VAL A 188 11.43 -23.61 -1.36
C VAL A 188 10.70 -22.97 -2.54
N PRO A 189 10.34 -21.68 -2.44
CA PRO A 189 9.67 -20.98 -3.54
C PRO A 189 10.69 -20.49 -4.56
N ALA A 190 10.30 -20.44 -5.83
CA ALA A 190 11.09 -19.81 -6.89
C ALA A 190 11.37 -18.34 -6.52
N GLN A 191 10.30 -17.60 -6.19
CA GLN A 191 10.38 -16.24 -5.70
C GLN A 191 10.77 -16.19 -4.22
N ARG A 192 11.94 -15.63 -3.92
CA ARG A 192 12.59 -15.72 -2.58
C ARG A 192 11.75 -15.15 -1.45
N LYS A 193 10.91 -14.16 -1.73
CA LYS A 193 10.07 -13.46 -0.77
C LYS A 193 8.62 -13.97 -0.75
N ALA A 194 8.26 -14.91 -1.63
CA ALA A 194 6.89 -15.42 -1.72
C ALA A 194 6.53 -16.26 -0.48
N GLY A 195 5.38 -15.96 0.08
CA GLY A 195 4.90 -16.62 1.30
C GLY A 195 3.74 -15.93 1.98
N VAL A 196 3.28 -16.54 3.07
CA VAL A 196 2.30 -15.99 4.00
C VAL A 196 2.87 -14.72 4.64
N LEU A 197 2.07 -13.66 4.58
CA LEU A 197 2.40 -12.39 5.21
C LEU A 197 2.01 -12.42 6.68
N LYS A 198 2.95 -12.05 7.54
CA LYS A 198 2.67 -11.86 8.95
C LYS A 198 1.63 -10.75 9.11
N ARG A 199 0.51 -11.07 9.77
CA ARG A 199 -0.45 -10.06 10.19
C ARG A 199 0.19 -9.29 11.34
N TYR A 200 0.65 -8.07 11.09
CA TYR A 200 0.86 -7.12 12.18
C TYR A 200 -0.53 -6.87 12.78
N GLY A 201 -0.67 -7.21 14.06
CA GLY A 201 -1.96 -7.48 14.70
C GLY A 201 -3.03 -6.45 14.35
N HIS A 202 -4.23 -6.96 14.02
CA HIS A 202 -5.50 -6.30 13.70
C HIS A 202 -5.42 -4.93 12.97
N GLU A 203 -6.30 -4.71 11.99
CA GLU A 203 -6.70 -3.36 11.60
C GLU A 203 -7.50 -2.70 12.75
N ASN A 204 -6.94 -2.68 13.95
CA ASN A 204 -7.51 -2.05 15.13
C ASN A 204 -7.51 -0.55 14.91
N GLN A 205 -8.43 0.11 15.61
CA GLN A 205 -8.61 1.56 15.67
C GLN A 205 -7.30 2.36 15.58
N GLY A 206 -6.17 1.86 16.09
CA GLY A 206 -4.84 2.46 15.91
C GLY A 206 -4.43 2.74 14.45
N MET A 207 -4.63 1.83 13.49
CA MET A 207 -4.29 2.10 12.07
C MET A 207 -5.28 3.05 11.40
N ALA A 208 -6.56 2.95 11.74
CA ALA A 208 -7.57 3.90 11.28
C ALA A 208 -7.34 5.31 11.86
N GLN A 209 -6.96 5.38 13.14
CA GLN A 209 -6.57 6.60 13.84
C GLN A 209 -5.29 7.17 13.26
N LEU A 210 -4.27 6.35 12.97
CA LEU A 210 -3.04 6.80 12.32
C LEU A 210 -3.31 7.33 10.91
N ARG A 211 -4.20 6.69 10.13
CA ARG A 211 -4.66 7.21 8.82
C ARG A 211 -5.38 8.54 8.97
N ALA A 212 -6.33 8.63 9.92
CA ALA A 212 -7.06 9.87 10.20
C ALA A 212 -6.13 11.00 10.69
N GLN A 213 -5.16 10.69 11.55
CA GLN A 213 -4.13 11.62 12.01
C GLN A 213 -3.23 12.07 10.86
N ALA A 214 -2.83 11.16 9.96
CA ALA A 214 -2.03 11.48 8.78
C ALA A 214 -2.81 12.37 7.78
N GLU A 215 -4.12 12.15 7.63
CA GLU A 215 -4.98 13.03 6.83
C GLU A 215 -5.12 14.43 7.45
N LEU A 216 -5.32 14.50 8.76
CA LEU A 216 -5.35 15.77 9.50
C LEU A 216 -4.01 16.52 9.38
N GLY A 217 -2.88 15.82 9.54
CA GLY A 217 -1.54 16.39 9.37
C GLY A 217 -1.33 16.92 7.95
N ARG A 218 -1.75 16.17 6.92
CA ARG A 218 -1.70 16.63 5.52
C ARG A 218 -2.56 17.87 5.27
N LYS A 219 -3.75 17.94 5.86
CA LYS A 219 -4.63 19.11 5.78
C LYS A 219 -3.99 20.32 6.48
N TYR A 220 -3.48 20.13 7.68
CA TYR A 220 -2.79 21.17 8.45
C TYR A 220 -1.59 21.74 7.69
N LEU A 221 -0.70 20.90 7.15
CA LEU A 221 0.44 21.36 6.35
C LEU A 221 0.00 22.13 5.10
N ARG A 222 -1.07 21.69 4.43
CA ARG A 222 -1.62 22.40 3.27
C ARG A 222 -2.15 23.78 3.65
N GLU A 223 -2.86 23.90 4.76
CA GLU A 223 -3.37 25.18 5.27
C GLU A 223 -2.23 26.08 5.72
N LEU A 224 -1.21 25.53 6.40
CA LEU A 224 -0.04 26.26 6.84
C LEU A 224 0.75 26.84 5.65
N ARG A 225 0.97 26.05 4.59
CA ARG A 225 1.63 26.51 3.35
C ARG A 225 0.86 27.65 2.68
N ARG A 226 -0.47 27.55 2.61
CA ARG A 226 -1.33 28.61 2.06
C ARG A 226 -1.26 29.88 2.91
N GLU A 227 -1.27 29.73 4.22
CA GLU A 227 -1.21 30.86 5.14
C GLU A 227 0.14 31.57 5.08
N VAL A 228 1.25 30.84 5.02
CA VAL A 228 2.60 31.41 4.80
C VAL A 228 2.66 32.15 3.48
N THR A 229 2.15 31.56 2.39
CA THR A 229 2.11 32.22 1.07
C THR A 229 1.30 33.52 1.12
N ARG A 230 0.12 33.49 1.75
CA ARG A 230 -0.75 34.66 1.94
C ARG A 230 -0.06 35.77 2.73
N LEU A 231 0.58 35.42 3.85
CA LEU A 231 1.28 36.38 4.69
C LEU A 231 2.51 36.97 3.99
N ALA A 232 3.24 36.17 3.21
CA ALA A 232 4.36 36.64 2.40
C ALA A 232 3.90 37.66 1.35
N MET A 233 2.80 37.38 0.64
CA MET A 233 2.21 38.33 -0.33
C MET A 233 1.68 39.62 0.33
N LEU A 234 1.20 39.54 1.58
CA LEU A 234 0.78 40.73 2.34
C LEU A 234 1.97 41.52 2.91
N ALA A 235 3.09 40.87 3.15
CA ALA A 235 4.30 41.51 3.64
C ALA A 235 5.05 42.26 2.52
N ASP A 236 5.06 41.70 1.30
CA ASP A 236 5.80 42.23 0.16
C ASP A 236 5.02 42.09 -1.17
N ASP A 237 4.60 43.23 -1.72
CA ASP A 237 3.83 43.34 -2.97
C ASP A 237 4.66 42.97 -4.22
N SER A 238 5.99 42.81 -4.10
CA SER A 238 6.87 42.43 -5.21
C SER A 238 6.97 40.92 -5.44
N MET A 239 6.39 40.11 -4.55
CA MET A 239 6.51 38.65 -4.59
C MET A 239 5.45 38.00 -5.48
N ASP A 240 5.89 37.10 -6.36
CA ASP A 240 4.98 36.25 -7.15
C ASP A 240 4.38 35.13 -6.27
N GLY A 241 3.07 35.17 -6.08
CA GLY A 241 2.36 34.19 -5.26
C GLY A 241 2.45 32.75 -5.77
N GLY A 242 2.59 32.57 -7.10
CA GLY A 242 2.75 31.26 -7.71
C GLY A 242 4.11 30.62 -7.39
N ALA A 243 5.19 31.40 -7.48
CA ALA A 243 6.54 30.99 -7.11
C ALA A 243 6.65 30.68 -5.62
N LEU A 244 6.06 31.52 -4.75
CA LEU A 244 6.03 31.29 -3.30
C LEU A 244 5.27 30.02 -2.92
N ALA A 245 4.12 29.76 -3.55
CA ALA A 245 3.35 28.55 -3.31
C ALA A 245 4.17 27.29 -3.64
N LYS A 246 4.87 27.28 -4.79
CA LYS A 246 5.75 26.17 -5.18
C LYS A 246 6.92 26.00 -4.22
N ALA A 247 7.55 27.10 -3.78
CA ALA A 247 8.62 27.03 -2.79
C ALA A 247 8.13 26.43 -1.46
N ALA A 248 6.94 26.81 -1.00
CA ALA A 248 6.36 26.33 0.25
C ALA A 248 6.02 24.83 0.24
N GLU A 249 5.84 24.20 -0.93
CA GLU A 249 5.61 22.75 -1.04
C GLU A 249 6.81 21.92 -0.57
N HIS A 250 8.02 22.47 -0.66
CA HIS A 250 9.27 21.81 -0.27
C HIS A 250 9.68 22.06 1.19
N LEU A 251 8.92 22.87 1.92
CA LEU A 251 9.21 23.20 3.32
C LEU A 251 8.46 22.27 4.28
N GLU A 252 9.15 21.95 5.37
CA GLU A 252 8.64 21.17 6.49
C GLU A 252 7.99 22.06 7.57
N GLU A 253 7.26 21.44 8.49
CA GLU A 253 6.49 22.18 9.52
C GLU A 253 7.31 23.25 10.28
N PRO A 254 8.52 22.98 10.79
CA PRO A 254 9.26 23.96 11.58
C PRO A 254 9.61 25.21 10.78
N GLU A 255 9.97 25.02 9.51
CA GLU A 255 10.35 26.09 8.58
C GLU A 255 9.12 26.95 8.24
N LEU A 256 7.99 26.30 7.98
CA LEU A 256 6.72 26.97 7.70
C LEU A 256 6.21 27.79 8.90
N LEU A 257 6.36 27.28 10.13
CA LEU A 257 5.98 28.00 11.34
C LEU A 257 6.84 29.25 11.56
N GLU A 258 8.15 29.14 11.31
CA GLU A 258 9.05 30.29 11.43
C GLU A 258 8.74 31.36 10.37
N LEU A 259 8.49 30.95 9.12
CA LEU A 259 8.07 31.88 8.07
C LEU A 259 6.72 32.53 8.38
N LYS A 260 5.76 31.77 8.92
CA LYS A 260 4.46 32.31 9.36
C LYS A 260 4.66 33.40 10.43
N ARG A 261 5.58 33.19 11.38
CA ARG A 261 5.90 34.17 12.42
C ARG A 261 6.51 35.45 11.83
N VAL A 262 7.51 35.30 10.96
CA VAL A 262 8.23 36.42 10.34
C VAL A 262 7.31 37.24 9.44
N TYR A 263 6.66 36.60 8.46
CA TYR A 263 5.74 37.29 7.54
C TYR A 263 4.49 37.81 8.26
N GLY A 264 4.00 37.10 9.29
CA GLY A 264 2.91 37.59 10.12
C GLY A 264 3.24 38.92 10.81
N ALA A 265 4.43 39.04 11.39
CA ALA A 265 4.88 40.29 12.02
C ALA A 265 5.06 41.42 11.00
N GLN A 266 5.56 41.12 9.80
CA GLN A 266 5.72 42.10 8.73
C GLN A 266 4.37 42.57 8.18
N ALA A 267 3.46 41.65 7.87
CA ALA A 267 2.11 41.95 7.40
C ALA A 267 1.32 42.78 8.44
N ALA A 268 1.43 42.45 9.73
CA ALA A 268 0.77 43.23 10.80
C ALA A 268 1.34 44.64 10.97
N ARG A 269 2.62 44.88 10.64
CA ARG A 269 3.20 46.23 10.61
C ARG A 269 2.69 47.03 9.42
N ARG A 270 2.53 46.39 8.26
CA ARG A 270 1.99 47.02 7.04
C ARG A 270 0.50 47.31 7.16
N PHE A 271 -0.24 46.40 7.80
CA PHE A 271 -1.68 46.47 8.03
C PHE A 271 -2.00 46.34 9.53
N PRO A 272 -1.78 47.40 10.33
CA PRO A 272 -2.04 47.35 11.76
C PRO A 272 -3.54 47.15 12.02
N PRO A 273 -3.94 46.26 12.96
CA PRO A 273 -5.34 46.07 13.28
C PRO A 273 -5.88 47.34 13.94
N VAL A 274 -6.87 47.96 13.31
CA VAL A 274 -7.54 49.15 13.84
C VAL A 274 -8.70 48.69 14.75
N PRO A 275 -8.74 49.07 16.04
CA PRO A 275 -9.87 48.75 16.90
C PRO A 275 -11.17 49.32 16.32
N GLN A 276 -12.21 48.50 16.19
CA GLN A 276 -13.53 48.93 15.69
C GLN A 276 -14.20 49.95 16.60
N LEU A 277 -13.82 50.00 17.89
CA LEU A 277 -14.27 51.00 18.85
C LEU A 277 -13.17 52.04 19.06
N ARG A 278 -13.38 53.23 18.49
CA ARG A 278 -12.51 54.40 18.70
C ARG A 278 -12.66 54.87 20.16
N SER A 279 -11.59 54.86 20.95
CA SER A 279 -11.65 55.49 22.28
C SER A 279 -11.84 57.00 22.07
N ARG A 280 -12.91 57.54 22.64
CA ARG A 280 -13.23 58.96 22.59
C ARG A 280 -12.33 59.65 23.63
N GLY A 281 -11.19 60.18 23.23
CA GLY A 281 -10.29 60.88 24.16
C GLY A 281 -9.20 61.71 23.49
N ALA A 282 -9.31 63.02 23.65
CA ALA A 282 -8.36 64.09 23.33
C ALA A 282 -8.40 64.71 21.91
N ALA A 283 -9.54 65.32 21.55
CA ALA A 283 -9.52 66.57 20.80
C ALA A 283 -9.89 67.70 21.76
N LYS A 284 -9.05 68.74 21.80
CA LYS A 284 -9.23 69.96 22.60
C LYS A 284 -10.57 70.62 22.29
N THR A 285 -11.14 71.20 23.34
CA THR A 285 -12.20 72.19 23.35
C THR A 285 -11.91 73.34 22.40
N GLU A 286 -12.90 73.69 21.57
CA GLU A 286 -13.37 75.05 21.21
C GLU A 286 -14.38 74.86 20.07
N ASP A 287 -15.68 74.88 20.38
CA ASP A 287 -16.46 76.11 20.35
C ASP A 287 -17.88 75.81 20.86
N GLU A 288 -18.39 76.70 21.71
CA GLU A 288 -19.78 76.71 22.14
C GLU A 288 -20.62 77.21 20.96
N THR A 289 -21.63 76.43 20.53
CA THR A 289 -23.02 76.89 20.32
C THR A 289 -23.85 75.83 19.58
N GLU A 290 -25.16 75.86 19.85
CA GLU A 290 -26.25 75.09 19.22
C GLU A 290 -26.69 73.79 19.89
N PHE A 291 -27.31 73.95 21.06
CA PHE A 291 -28.55 73.24 21.35
C PHE A 291 -29.73 74.16 21.04
N LEU A 292 -30.52 73.83 20.02
CA LEU A 292 -31.92 74.24 19.93
C LEU A 292 -32.77 73.00 19.60
N ILE A 293 -33.60 72.70 20.60
CA ILE A 293 -34.80 71.83 20.73
C ILE A 293 -35.27 71.14 19.45
#